data_AF-A0A1J3H1N5-F1
#
_entry.id   AF-A0A1J3H1N5-F1
#
_cell.length_a   1.000
_cell.length_b   1.000
_cell.length_c   1.000
_cell.angle_alpha   90.00
_cell.angle_beta   90.00
_cell.angle_gamma   90.00
#
_symmetry.space_group_name_H-M   'P 1'
#
loop_
_entity.id
_entity.type
_entity.pdbx_description
1 polymer ?
#
loop_
_entity_poly.entity_id
_entity_poly.type
_entity_poly.pdbx_seq_one_letter_code
_entity_poly.pdbx_strand_id
1 'polypeptide(L)'
;DIMDDWLRRDRFVFVGWSGLLLFPCAYFALGGWFTGTTFVTSWYTHGLASSYLEGCNFLTAAVSTPANSLAHSLLLLWGPEAQGDFTRWCQLGGLWAFVALHGAFALIGFM
;
A
#
# COMPACT_ATOMS: atom_id res chain seq x y z
N ASP A 1 -9.69 17.12 -25.95
CA ASP A 1 -9.60 18.60 -25.82
C ASP A 1 -10.12 19.04 -24.46
N ILE A 2 -11.44 19.05 -24.20
CA ILE A 2 -12.00 19.50 -22.89
C ILE A 2 -11.42 18.78 -21.66
N MET A 3 -11.19 17.46 -21.74
CA MET A 3 -10.57 16.70 -20.64
C MET A 3 -9.11 17.11 -20.40
N ASP A 4 -8.35 17.33 -21.47
CA ASP A 4 -6.94 17.77 -21.39
C ASP A 4 -6.87 19.17 -20.77
N ASP A 5 -7.73 20.08 -21.25
CA ASP A 5 -7.85 21.44 -20.72
C ASP A 5 -8.20 21.45 -19.23
N TRP A 6 -9.10 20.55 -18.81
CA TRP A 6 -9.44 20.42 -17.40
C TRP A 6 -8.26 19.91 -16.58
N LEU A 7 -7.60 18.82 -17.02
CA LEU A 7 -6.48 18.21 -16.29
C LEU A 7 -5.30 19.17 -16.15
N ARG A 8 -5.03 20.00 -17.17
CA ARG A 8 -3.91 20.95 -17.18
C ARG A 8 -4.25 22.33 -16.61
N ARG A 9 -5.47 22.53 -16.11
CA ARG A 9 -5.88 23.82 -15.54
C ARG A 9 -4.98 24.21 -14.37
N ASP A 10 -4.51 25.45 -14.41
CA ASP A 10 -3.75 26.05 -13.32
C ASP A 10 -4.59 26.17 -12.04
N ARG A 11 -4.13 25.49 -10.98
CA ARG A 11 -4.82 25.28 -9.70
C ARG A 11 -3.78 25.03 -8.62
N PHE A 12 -4.16 25.20 -7.35
CA PHE A 12 -3.27 25.00 -6.19
C PHE A 12 -2.57 23.62 -6.20
N VAL A 13 -3.32 22.55 -6.49
CA VAL A 13 -2.75 21.24 -6.79
C VAL A 13 -3.00 20.95 -8.28
N PHE A 14 -1.92 20.98 -9.06
CA PHE A 14 -1.95 20.58 -10.46
C PHE A 14 -2.26 19.09 -10.59
N VAL A 15 -3.07 18.72 -11.59
CA VAL A 15 -3.42 17.32 -11.85
C VAL A 15 -2.61 16.75 -13.01
N GLY A 16 -2.82 17.25 -14.22
CA GLY A 16 -2.24 16.69 -15.43
C GLY A 16 -2.68 15.24 -15.69
N TRP A 17 -2.21 14.67 -16.80
CA TRP A 17 -2.45 13.25 -17.08
C TRP A 17 -1.72 12.33 -16.10
N SER A 18 -0.53 12.74 -15.66
CA SER A 18 0.27 12.00 -14.68
C SER A 18 -0.43 11.91 -13.32
N GLY A 19 -1.17 12.95 -12.91
CA GLY A 19 -1.97 12.96 -11.68
C GLY A 19 -2.99 11.82 -11.58
N LEU A 20 -3.50 11.32 -12.72
CA LEU A 20 -4.44 10.20 -12.75
C LEU A 20 -3.81 8.90 -12.25
N LEU A 21 -2.51 8.72 -12.47
CA LEU A 21 -1.76 7.59 -11.92
C LEU A 21 -1.19 7.93 -10.54
N LEU A 22 -0.57 9.11 -10.42
CA LEU A 22 0.14 9.55 -9.21
C LEU A 22 -0.76 9.58 -7.99
N PHE A 23 -1.88 10.30 -8.03
CA PHE A 23 -2.69 10.54 -6.83
C PHE A 23 -3.28 9.27 -6.22
N PRO A 24 -3.95 8.37 -6.97
CA PRO A 24 -4.47 7.15 -6.36
C PRO A 24 -3.34 6.26 -5.84
N CYS A 25 -2.25 6.08 -6.61
CA CYS A 25 -1.15 5.22 -6.20
C CYS A 25 -0.39 5.76 -4.98
N ALA A 26 -0.09 7.06 -4.94
CA ALA A 26 0.59 7.68 -3.80
C ALA A 26 -0.30 7.66 -2.55
N TYR A 27 -1.60 7.95 -2.71
CA TYR A 27 -2.55 7.91 -1.61
C TYR A 27 -2.68 6.51 -1.02
N PHE A 28 -2.78 5.47 -1.87
CA PHE A 28 -2.84 4.09 -1.40
C PHE A 28 -1.54 3.59 -0.79
N ALA A 29 -0.37 3.94 -1.34
CA ALA A 29 0.90 3.56 -0.75
C ALA A 29 1.08 4.17 0.65
N LEU A 30 0.83 5.47 0.78
CA LEU A 30 0.95 6.18 2.06
C LEU A 30 -0.13 5.71 3.06
N GLY A 31 -1.38 5.62 2.63
CA GLY A 31 -2.50 5.15 3.43
C GLY A 31 -2.33 3.70 3.88
N GLY A 32 -1.83 2.82 3.01
CA GLY A 32 -1.51 1.44 3.33
C GLY A 32 -0.42 1.32 4.38
N TRP A 33 0.63 2.14 4.30
CA TRP A 33 1.69 2.19 5.30
C TRP A 33 1.18 2.67 6.67
N PHE A 34 0.39 3.75 6.71
CA PHE A 34 -0.22 4.23 7.95
C PHE A 34 -1.18 3.20 8.56
N THR A 35 -2.02 2.56 7.73
CA THR A 35 -2.95 1.53 8.18
C THR A 35 -2.19 0.35 8.79
N GLY A 36 -1.16 -0.14 8.10
CA GLY A 36 -0.38 -1.28 8.55
C GLY A 36 0.39 -1.02 9.85
N THR A 37 1.15 0.08 9.89
CA THR A 37 1.90 0.49 11.09
C THR A 37 1.00 0.81 12.29
N THR A 38 -0.26 1.18 12.06
CA THR A 38 -1.19 1.46 13.15
C THR A 38 -1.89 0.21 13.68
N PHE A 39 -2.32 -0.69 12.80
CA PHE A 39 -3.29 -1.73 13.17
C PHE A 39 -2.88 -3.17 12.84
N VAL A 40 -1.83 -3.41 12.05
CA VAL A 40 -1.58 -4.73 11.45
C VAL A 40 -0.35 -5.42 12.05
N THR A 41 -0.59 -6.65 12.50
CA THR A 41 0.42 -7.54 13.06
C THR A 41 1.30 -8.18 11.98
N SER A 42 2.52 -8.53 12.37
CA SER A 42 3.43 -9.41 11.62
C SER A 42 3.59 -10.77 12.31
N TRP A 43 2.67 -11.15 13.21
CA TRP A 43 2.76 -12.40 13.97
C TRP A 43 2.76 -13.64 13.07
N TYR A 44 1.90 -13.65 12.03
CA TYR A 44 1.76 -14.79 11.14
C TYR A 44 2.84 -14.88 10.05
N THR A 45 3.60 -13.81 9.83
CA THR A 45 4.65 -13.75 8.80
C THR A 45 6.05 -13.83 9.41
N HIS A 46 6.27 -13.19 10.56
CA HIS A 46 7.59 -13.08 11.21
C HIS A 46 7.59 -13.43 12.70
N GLY A 47 6.44 -13.67 13.33
CA GLY A 47 6.35 -13.86 14.78
C GLY A 47 6.64 -12.58 15.56
N LEU A 48 6.34 -11.41 14.99
CA LEU A 48 6.63 -10.09 15.55
C LEU A 48 5.36 -9.27 15.75
N ALA A 49 5.32 -8.49 16.84
CA ALA A 49 4.46 -7.32 16.93
C ALA A 49 5.04 -6.20 16.06
N SER A 50 4.20 -5.54 15.26
CA SER A 50 4.65 -4.53 14.29
C SER A 50 3.76 -3.29 14.20
N SER A 51 2.76 -3.15 15.08
CA SER A 51 1.83 -2.02 15.03
C SER A 51 1.69 -1.28 16.35
N TYR A 52 1.24 -0.02 16.27
CA TYR A 52 0.89 0.78 17.45
C TYR A 52 -0.17 0.09 18.32
N LEU A 53 -1.13 -0.60 17.68
CA LEU A 53 -2.15 -1.40 18.39
C LEU A 53 -1.53 -2.50 19.26
N GLU A 54 -0.38 -3.04 18.87
CA GLU A 54 0.36 -4.07 19.60
C GLU A 54 1.41 -3.51 20.57
N GLY A 55 1.53 -2.17 20.67
CA GLY A 55 2.47 -1.50 21.57
C GLY A 55 3.82 -1.13 20.95
N CYS A 56 3.98 -1.25 19.63
CA CYS A 56 5.14 -0.66 18.94
C CYS A 56 5.11 0.88 19.04
N ASN A 57 6.25 1.51 18.81
CA ASN A 57 6.38 2.97 18.70
C ASN A 57 6.80 3.36 17.29
N PHE A 58 6.95 4.67 17.00
CA PHE A 58 7.27 5.16 15.66
C PHE A 58 8.56 4.55 15.07
N LEU A 59 9.52 4.18 15.93
CA LEU A 59 10.79 3.59 15.50
C LEU A 59 10.67 2.09 15.21
N THR A 60 9.65 1.40 15.74
CA THR A 60 9.53 -0.06 15.68
C THR A 60 8.31 -0.56 14.90
N ALA A 61 7.33 0.31 14.60
CA ALA A 61 6.19 -0.06 13.79
C ALA A 61 6.61 -0.29 12.32
N ALA A 62 6.02 -1.30 11.68
CA ALA A 62 6.37 -1.68 10.31
C ALA A 62 5.20 -2.33 9.57
N VAL A 63 5.24 -2.22 8.24
CA VAL A 63 4.50 -3.11 7.34
C VAL A 63 5.50 -4.15 6.84
N SER A 64 5.55 -5.29 7.52
CA SER A 64 6.57 -6.32 7.25
C SER A 64 6.28 -7.11 5.98
N THR A 65 7.33 -7.69 5.40
CA THR A 65 7.24 -8.56 4.23
C THR A 65 6.33 -9.78 4.49
N PRO A 66 5.76 -10.39 3.44
CA PRO A 66 5.06 -11.67 3.55
C PRO A 66 5.99 -12.78 4.05
N ALA A 67 5.41 -13.88 4.54
CA ALA A 67 6.18 -15.06 4.91
C ALA A 67 6.96 -15.62 3.71
N ASN A 68 8.15 -16.20 3.94
CA ASN A 68 8.98 -16.75 2.87
C ASN A 68 8.25 -17.83 2.02
N SER A 69 7.29 -18.54 2.60
CA SER A 69 6.44 -19.52 1.90
C SER A 69 5.56 -18.90 0.80
N LEU A 70 5.29 -17.60 0.86
CA LEU A 70 4.55 -16.87 -0.17
C LEU A 70 5.46 -16.39 -1.31
N ALA A 71 6.78 -16.55 -1.16
CA ALA A 71 7.80 -16.27 -2.18
C ALA A 71 7.57 -14.91 -2.89
N HIS A 72 7.35 -14.95 -4.20
CA HIS A 72 7.14 -13.76 -5.05
C HIS A 72 5.67 -13.59 -5.46
N SER A 73 4.72 -14.16 -4.69
CA SER A 73 3.30 -13.94 -4.96
C SER A 73 3.01 -12.44 -4.96
N LEU A 74 2.21 -11.99 -5.93
CA LEU A 74 1.69 -10.62 -5.95
C LEU A 74 0.77 -10.34 -4.76
N LEU A 75 0.25 -11.41 -4.14
CA LEU A 75 -0.59 -11.36 -2.94
C LEU A 75 -1.75 -10.38 -3.13
N LEU A 76 -2.48 -10.53 -4.24
CA LEU A 76 -3.65 -9.70 -4.52
C LEU A 76 -4.77 -10.05 -3.53
N LEU A 77 -5.57 -9.06 -3.14
CA LEU A 77 -6.69 -9.28 -2.22
C LEU A 77 -7.67 -10.34 -2.76
N TRP A 78 -7.94 -10.29 -4.07
CA TRP A 78 -8.76 -11.28 -4.78
C TRP A 78 -7.97 -12.48 -5.31
N GLY A 79 -6.69 -12.61 -4.93
CA GLY A 79 -5.82 -13.73 -5.30
C GLY A 79 -6.18 -15.01 -4.53
N PRO A 80 -5.62 -16.17 -4.93
CA PRO A 80 -5.94 -17.47 -4.33
C PRO A 80 -5.50 -17.61 -2.86
N GLU A 81 -4.55 -16.80 -2.39
CA GLU A 81 -4.06 -16.83 -1.01
C GLU A 81 -5.05 -16.21 -0.01
N ALA A 82 -5.66 -15.08 -0.39
CA ALA A 82 -6.58 -14.32 0.45
C ALA A 82 -8.06 -14.52 0.08
N GLN A 83 -8.36 -14.82 -1.18
CA GLN A 83 -9.71 -15.15 -1.68
C GLN A 83 -10.76 -14.08 -1.34
N GLY A 84 -10.36 -12.81 -1.34
CA GLY A 84 -11.21 -11.68 -0.99
C GLY A 84 -11.36 -11.42 0.51
N ASP A 85 -10.83 -12.29 1.38
CA ASP A 85 -10.82 -12.04 2.82
C ASP A 85 -9.74 -11.01 3.17
N PHE A 86 -10.18 -9.79 3.45
CA PHE A 86 -9.31 -8.68 3.81
C PHE A 86 -8.53 -8.90 5.11
N THR A 87 -9.15 -9.53 6.12
CA THR A 87 -8.48 -9.78 7.40
C THR A 87 -7.34 -10.77 7.18
N ARG A 88 -7.60 -11.85 6.47
CA ARG A 88 -6.58 -12.84 6.14
C ARG A 88 -5.49 -12.27 5.25
N TRP A 89 -5.86 -11.43 4.29
CA TRP A 89 -4.92 -10.74 3.42
C TRP A 89 -3.91 -9.88 4.23
N CYS A 90 -4.39 -9.13 5.22
CA CYS A 90 -3.54 -8.38 6.15
C CYS A 90 -2.61 -9.32 6.93
N GLN A 91 -3.12 -10.43 7.46
CA GLN A 91 -2.33 -11.41 8.22
C GLN A 91 -1.25 -12.08 7.37
N LEU A 92 -1.49 -12.28 6.07
CA LEU A 92 -0.52 -12.87 5.15
C LEU A 92 0.57 -11.89 4.68
N GLY A 93 0.52 -10.62 5.10
CA GLY A 93 1.46 -9.58 4.67
C GLY A 93 1.09 -8.92 3.34
N GLY A 94 -0.16 -9.00 2.91
CA GLY A 94 -0.61 -8.42 1.64
C GLY A 94 -0.40 -6.92 1.50
N LEU A 95 -0.46 -6.19 2.62
CA LEU A 95 -0.16 -4.76 2.64
C LEU A 95 1.27 -4.44 2.18
N TRP A 96 2.23 -5.34 2.35
CA TRP A 96 3.60 -5.11 1.87
C TRP A 96 3.64 -5.00 0.35
N ALA A 97 3.08 -5.99 -0.35
CA ALA A 97 3.02 -5.98 -1.81
C ALA A 97 2.15 -4.83 -2.31
N PHE A 98 1.05 -4.53 -1.61
CA PHE A 98 0.18 -3.41 -1.91
C PHE A 98 0.93 -2.07 -1.87
N VAL A 99 1.64 -1.78 -0.78
CA VAL A 99 2.41 -0.54 -0.62
C VAL A 99 3.56 -0.49 -1.61
N ALA A 100 4.27 -1.60 -1.83
CA ALA A 100 5.39 -1.66 -2.77
C ALA A 100 4.93 -1.40 -4.22
N LEU A 101 3.87 -2.07 -4.69
CA LEU A 101 3.37 -1.93 -6.05
C LEU A 101 2.76 -0.55 -6.29
N HIS A 102 1.89 -0.07 -5.39
CA HIS A 102 1.33 1.28 -5.52
C HIS A 102 2.42 2.34 -5.39
N GLY A 103 3.40 2.15 -4.51
CA GLY A 103 4.56 3.03 -4.39
C GLY A 103 5.36 3.11 -5.69
N ALA A 104 5.63 1.97 -6.34
CA ALA A 104 6.31 1.93 -7.62
C ALA A 104 5.54 2.68 -8.72
N PHE A 105 4.22 2.46 -8.84
CA PHE A 105 3.40 3.20 -9.80
C PHE A 105 3.26 4.69 -9.46
N ALA A 106 3.25 5.05 -8.18
CA ALA A 106 3.27 6.45 -7.75
C ALA A 106 4.56 7.14 -8.18
N LEU A 107 5.72 6.49 -8.01
CA LEU A 107 7.00 7.02 -8.48
C LEU A 107 7.03 7.19 -10.01
N ILE A 108 6.44 6.25 -10.76
CA ILE A 108 6.27 6.39 -12.22
C ILE A 108 5.38 7.60 -12.54
N GLY A 109 4.28 7.80 -11.82
CA GLY A 109 3.40 8.95 -12.01
C GLY A 109 4.00 10.29 -11.58
N PHE A 110 5.09 10.26 -10.80
CA PHE A 110 5.77 11.46 -10.31
C PHE A 110 6.94 11.91 -11.22
N MET A 111 7.63 10.96 -11.86
CA MET A 111 8.72 11.22 -12.82
C MET A 111 8.23 11.85 -14.12
#